data_AF-D1ABF3-F1
#
_entry.id   AF-D1ABF3-F1
#
_cell.length_a   1.000
_cell.length_b   1.000
_cell.length_c   1.000
_cell.angle_alpha   90.00
_cell.angle_beta   90.00
_cell.angle_gamma   90.00
#
_symmetry.space_group_name_H-M   'P 1'
#
loop_
_entity.id
_entity.type
_entity.pdbx_description
1 polymer ?
#
loop_
_entity_poly.entity_id
_entity_poly.type
_entity_poly.pdbx_seq_one_letter_code
_entity_poly.pdbx_strand_id
1 'polypeptide(L)'
;MPKTQLIADYLHTCARWRINLVEESDCGRNARAAIALIDAAEYAASLDEHDQVVVRLAVAGCFSGGRFDPGGEGERIVRNWCYDGGLQHPGELLELLAEAAERTVASAPRPPRPRTAQP
;
A
#
# COMPACT_ATOMS: atom_id res chain seq x y z
N MET A 1 -2.61 3.68 -16.79
CA MET A 1 -2.31 2.34 -16.24
C MET A 1 -3.44 1.93 -15.31
N PRO A 2 -3.82 0.64 -15.27
CA PRO A 2 -4.79 0.13 -14.30
C PRO A 2 -4.34 0.40 -12.86
N LYS A 3 -5.30 0.58 -11.94
CA LYS A 3 -4.99 0.82 -10.52
C LYS A 3 -4.18 -0.32 -9.91
N THR A 4 -4.54 -1.55 -10.26
CA THR A 4 -3.83 -2.79 -9.89
C THR A 4 -2.37 -2.75 -10.32
N GLN A 5 -2.08 -2.28 -11.54
CA GLN A 5 -0.71 -2.11 -12.01
C GLN A 5 0.04 -1.01 -11.25
N LEU A 6 -0.62 0.08 -10.87
CA LEU A 6 0.01 1.14 -10.06
C LEU A 6 0.40 0.63 -8.67
N ILE A 7 -0.41 -0.24 -8.05
CA ILE A 7 -0.06 -0.92 -6.81
C ILE A 7 1.15 -1.84 -7.03
N ALA A 8 1.11 -2.68 -8.07
CA ALA A 8 2.18 -3.62 -8.37
C ALA A 8 3.52 -2.90 -8.60
N ASP A 9 3.53 -1.82 -9.38
CA ASP A 9 4.74 -1.03 -9.65
C ASP A 9 5.34 -0.41 -8.38
N TYR A 10 4.48 0.08 -7.48
CA TYR A 10 4.90 0.58 -6.17
C TYR A 10 5.57 -0.53 -5.34
N LEU A 11 4.93 -1.70 -5.25
CA LEU A 11 5.45 -2.84 -4.49
C LEU A 11 6.75 -3.39 -5.08
N HIS A 12 6.88 -3.49 -6.41
CA HIS A 12 8.15 -3.84 -7.07
C HIS A 12 9.26 -2.83 -6.77
N THR A 13 8.93 -1.54 -6.70
CA THR A 13 9.90 -0.51 -6.32
C THR A 13 10.39 -0.71 -4.89
N CYS A 14 9.49 -1.01 -3.95
CA CYS A 14 9.84 -1.36 -2.57
C CYS A 14 10.67 -2.65 -2.48
N ALA A 15 10.33 -3.67 -3.28
CA ALA A 15 11.08 -4.93 -3.35
C ALA A 15 12.52 -4.70 -3.85
N ARG A 16 12.68 -3.88 -4.91
CA ARG A 16 14.01 -3.51 -5.42
C ARG A 16 14.83 -2.78 -4.37
N TRP A 17 14.23 -1.86 -3.63
CA TRP A 17 14.90 -1.20 -2.51
C TRP A 17 15.37 -2.22 -1.45
N ARG A 18 14.55 -3.23 -1.11
CA ARG A 18 14.95 -4.31 -0.20
C ARG A 18 16.10 -5.16 -0.74
N ILE A 19 16.08 -5.52 -2.02
CA ILE A 19 17.17 -6.27 -2.67
C ILE A 19 18.50 -5.53 -2.54
N ASN A 20 18.49 -4.21 -2.71
CA ASN A 20 19.69 -3.37 -2.58
C ASN A 20 20.20 -3.24 -1.14
N LEU A 21 19.43 -3.68 -0.14
CA LEU A 21 19.81 -3.66 1.29
C LEU A 21 20.19 -5.05 1.82
N VAL A 22 20.26 -6.07 0.98
CA VAL A 22 20.67 -7.41 1.40
C VAL A 22 22.14 -7.39 1.84
N GLU A 23 22.38 -7.85 3.06
CA GLU A 23 23.69 -7.90 3.71
C GLU A 23 23.81 -9.21 4.49
N GLU A 24 25.01 -9.79 4.62
CA GLU A 24 25.21 -11.07 5.32
C GLU A 24 24.70 -11.04 6.78
N SER A 25 24.79 -9.88 7.45
CA SER A 25 24.34 -9.68 8.82
C SER A 25 22.82 -9.59 8.99
N ASP A 26 22.05 -9.51 7.90
CA ASP A 26 20.59 -9.37 7.97
C ASP A 26 19.86 -10.72 8.16
N CYS A 27 20.59 -11.83 8.19
CA CYS A 27 20.05 -13.20 8.32
C CYS A 27 18.97 -13.51 7.27
N GLY A 28 19.11 -13.01 6.04
CA GLY A 28 18.17 -13.20 4.94
C GLY A 28 16.87 -12.42 5.10
N ARG A 29 16.81 -11.43 5.99
CA ARG A 29 15.60 -10.66 6.27
C ARG A 29 15.17 -9.80 5.08
N ASN A 30 16.08 -9.03 4.49
CA ASN A 30 15.73 -8.18 3.36
C ASN A 30 15.33 -9.02 2.13
N ALA A 31 15.99 -10.17 1.92
CA ALA A 31 15.64 -11.09 0.85
C ALA A 31 14.21 -11.65 1.00
N ARG A 32 13.83 -12.10 2.21
CA ARG A 32 12.46 -12.58 2.48
C ARG A 32 11.42 -11.48 2.33
N ALA A 33 11.70 -10.28 2.83
CA ALA A 33 10.81 -9.13 2.66
C ALA A 33 10.65 -8.77 1.17
N ALA A 34 11.73 -8.80 0.38
CA ALA A 34 11.68 -8.54 -1.05
C ALA A 34 10.79 -9.55 -1.79
N ILE A 35 10.94 -10.85 -1.50
CA ILE A 35 10.10 -11.92 -2.09
C ILE A 35 8.63 -11.67 -1.75
N ALA A 36 8.31 -11.42 -0.48
CA ALA A 36 6.93 -11.18 -0.08
C ALA A 36 6.30 -9.94 -0.74
N LEU A 37 7.10 -8.91 -1.03
CA LEU A 37 6.66 -7.73 -1.78
C LEU A 37 6.45 -8.02 -3.27
N ILE A 38 7.26 -8.90 -3.86
CA ILE A 38 7.06 -9.37 -5.24
C ILE A 38 5.77 -10.19 -5.32
N ASP A 39 5.55 -11.13 -4.41
CA ASP A 39 4.33 -11.93 -4.36
C ASP A 39 3.08 -11.04 -4.20
N ALA A 40 3.16 -9.99 -3.38
CA ALA A 40 2.10 -9.00 -3.24
C ALA A 40 1.90 -8.13 -4.50
N ALA A 41 2.96 -7.83 -5.24
CA ALA A 41 2.86 -7.10 -6.51
C ALA A 41 2.15 -7.95 -7.58
N GLU A 42 2.54 -9.22 -7.73
CA GLU A 42 1.92 -10.17 -8.65
C GLU A 42 0.45 -10.42 -8.26
N TYR A 43 0.17 -10.59 -6.97
CA TYR A 43 -1.19 -10.68 -6.47
C TYR A 43 -2.00 -9.44 -6.86
N ALA A 44 -1.50 -8.24 -6.59
CA ALA A 44 -2.18 -6.99 -6.92
C ALA A 44 -2.45 -6.86 -8.43
N ALA A 45 -1.50 -7.24 -9.29
CA ALA A 45 -1.64 -7.20 -10.74
C ALA A 45 -2.69 -8.20 -11.26
N SER A 46 -2.93 -9.29 -10.53
CA SER A 46 -3.92 -10.32 -10.88
C SER A 46 -5.36 -9.96 -10.52
N LEU A 47 -5.57 -8.92 -9.70
CA LEU A 47 -6.91 -8.51 -9.24
C LEU A 47 -7.71 -7.82 -10.35
N ASP A 48 -9.04 -7.87 -10.22
CA ASP A 48 -9.94 -7.02 -10.97
C ASP A 48 -9.86 -5.57 -10.45
N GLU A 49 -10.04 -4.59 -11.32
CA GLU A 49 -10.02 -3.18 -10.92
C GLU A 49 -11.20 -2.77 -10.02
N HIS A 50 -12.25 -3.59 -9.98
CA HIS A 50 -13.42 -3.48 -9.11
C HIS A 50 -13.35 -4.38 -7.88
N ASP A 51 -12.23 -5.09 -7.68
CA ASP A 51 -12.00 -5.83 -6.45
C ASP A 51 -12.16 -4.89 -5.24
N GLN A 52 -12.80 -5.38 -4.18
CA GLN A 52 -13.22 -4.56 -3.05
C GLN A 52 -12.04 -3.80 -2.43
N VAL A 53 -10.87 -4.42 -2.33
CA VAL A 53 -9.69 -3.79 -1.74
C VAL A 53 -9.15 -2.65 -2.63
N VAL A 54 -9.23 -2.80 -3.95
CA VAL A 54 -8.82 -1.79 -4.94
C VAL A 54 -9.77 -0.61 -4.91
N VAL A 55 -11.08 -0.86 -4.82
CA VAL A 55 -12.11 0.17 -4.69
C VAL A 55 -11.90 0.98 -3.41
N ARG A 56 -11.64 0.32 -2.28
CA ARG A 56 -11.38 0.99 -0.98
C ARG A 56 -10.18 1.91 -1.04
N LEU A 57 -9.06 1.45 -1.58
CA LEU A 57 -7.86 2.26 -1.80
C LEU A 57 -8.16 3.46 -2.73
N ALA A 58 -9.01 3.27 -3.75
CA ALA A 58 -9.40 4.35 -4.64
C ALA A 58 -10.28 5.41 -3.96
N VAL A 59 -11.26 4.98 -3.18
CA VAL A 59 -12.13 5.88 -2.39
C VAL A 59 -11.31 6.64 -1.34
N ALA A 60 -10.29 6.00 -0.76
CA ALA A 60 -9.39 6.63 0.20
C ALA A 60 -8.39 7.61 -0.43
N GLY A 61 -8.35 7.73 -1.77
CA GLY A 61 -7.51 8.69 -2.48
C GLY A 61 -6.08 8.24 -2.72
N CYS A 62 -5.78 6.93 -2.60
CA CYS A 62 -4.43 6.39 -2.78
C CYS A 62 -3.91 6.42 -4.23
N PHE A 63 -4.72 6.84 -5.21
CA PHE A 63 -4.29 6.96 -6.60
C PHE A 63 -4.31 8.43 -7.01
N SER A 64 -3.12 9.02 -7.14
CA SER A 64 -2.97 10.41 -7.56
C SER A 64 -1.79 10.58 -8.51
N GLY A 65 -1.91 11.48 -9.49
CA GLY A 65 -0.82 11.78 -10.43
C GLY A 65 -0.29 10.57 -11.22
N GLY A 66 -1.10 9.53 -11.41
CA GLY A 66 -0.67 8.29 -12.08
C GLY A 66 0.26 7.41 -11.23
N ARG A 67 0.18 7.53 -9.89
CA ARG A 67 0.95 6.72 -8.94
C ARG A 67 0.04 6.19 -7.84
N PHE A 68 0.48 5.10 -7.21
CA PHE A 68 -0.08 4.63 -5.96
C PHE A 68 0.70 5.26 -4.79
N ASP A 69 -0.04 5.84 -3.85
CA ASP A 69 0.46 6.43 -2.61
C ASP A 69 -0.39 5.90 -1.44
N PRO A 70 0.15 5.00 -0.61
CA PRO A 70 -0.58 4.44 0.53
C PRO A 70 -0.59 5.37 1.76
N GLY A 71 -0.01 6.57 1.66
CA GLY A 71 0.15 7.50 2.78
C GLY A 71 1.19 7.03 3.80
N GLY A 72 1.48 7.88 4.80
CA GLY A 72 2.57 7.64 5.75
C GLY A 72 2.40 6.39 6.62
N GLU A 73 1.17 6.05 7.03
CA GLU A 73 0.92 4.80 7.76
C GLU A 73 1.11 3.57 6.85
N GLY A 74 0.63 3.63 5.61
CA GLY A 74 0.79 2.56 4.64
C GLY A 74 2.23 2.35 4.20
N GLU A 75 3.03 3.42 4.05
CA GLU A 75 4.47 3.32 3.86
C GLU A 75 5.16 2.58 5.01
N ARG A 76 4.75 2.86 6.25
CA ARG A 76 5.28 2.15 7.43
C ARG A 76 4.89 0.67 7.43
N ILE A 77 3.67 0.32 7.00
CA ILE A 77 3.22 -1.06 6.85
C ILE A 77 4.10 -1.80 5.83
N VAL A 78 4.25 -1.24 4.62
CA VAL A 78 5.07 -1.83 3.55
C VAL A 78 6.52 -1.99 3.98
N ARG A 79 7.08 -1.00 4.69
CA ARG A 79 8.44 -1.11 5.24
C ARG A 79 8.56 -2.24 6.25
N ASN A 80 7.56 -2.55 7.07
CA ASN A 80 7.67 -3.63 8.06
C ASN A 80 7.14 -4.98 7.56
N TRP A 81 6.67 -5.06 6.31
CA TRP A 81 6.10 -6.27 5.74
C TRP A 81 7.10 -7.43 5.74
N CYS A 82 6.67 -8.57 6.29
CA CYS A 82 7.44 -9.80 6.46
C CYS A 82 8.84 -9.63 7.08
N TYR A 83 9.07 -8.54 7.83
CA TYR A 83 10.37 -8.23 8.44
C TYR A 83 10.76 -9.26 9.52
N ASP A 84 9.79 -9.82 10.23
CA ASP A 84 10.01 -10.82 11.29
C ASP A 84 9.73 -12.27 10.85
N GLY A 85 9.52 -12.51 9.55
CA GLY A 85 9.48 -13.86 8.98
C GLY A 85 8.17 -14.65 9.11
N GLY A 86 7.05 -14.00 9.45
CA GLY A 86 5.73 -14.63 9.39
C GLY A 86 5.28 -14.89 7.94
N LEU A 87 4.73 -16.09 7.67
CA LEU A 87 4.00 -16.37 6.44
C LEU A 87 2.72 -15.51 6.46
N GLN A 88 2.69 -14.48 5.61
CA GLN A 88 1.53 -13.61 5.44
C GLN A 88 1.02 -13.75 4.02
N HIS A 89 -0.30 -13.82 3.86
CA HIS A 89 -0.90 -13.95 2.54
C HIS A 89 -0.72 -12.63 1.77
N PRO A 90 -0.37 -12.64 0.48
CA PRO A 90 -0.16 -11.42 -0.30
C PRO A 90 -1.32 -10.41 -0.24
N GLY A 91 -2.55 -10.90 -0.17
CA GLY A 91 -3.76 -10.07 -0.01
C GLY A 91 -3.89 -9.37 1.34
N GLU A 92 -3.31 -9.91 2.42
CA GLU A 92 -3.36 -9.27 3.75
C GLU A 92 -2.64 -7.91 3.74
N LEU A 93 -1.56 -7.77 2.95
CA LEU A 93 -0.89 -6.49 2.79
C LEU A 93 -1.85 -5.44 2.22
N LEU A 94 -2.57 -5.77 1.15
CA LEU A 94 -3.49 -4.83 0.49
C LEU A 94 -4.63 -4.44 1.43
N GLU A 95 -5.15 -5.38 2.21
CA GLU A 95 -6.17 -5.12 3.23
C GLU A 95 -5.67 -4.15 4.32
N LEU A 96 -4.48 -4.39 4.87
CA LEU A 96 -3.86 -3.50 5.85
C LEU A 96 -3.63 -2.09 5.29
N LEU A 97 -3.26 -1.98 4.01
CA LEU A 97 -3.11 -0.70 3.33
C LEU A 97 -4.44 0.03 3.16
N ALA A 98 -5.50 -0.69 2.77
CA ALA A 98 -6.83 -0.11 2.63
C ALA A 98 -7.36 0.42 3.98
N GLU A 99 -7.21 -0.36 5.05
CA GLU A 99 -7.60 0.05 6.39
C GLU A 99 -6.80 1.29 6.88
N ALA A 100 -5.50 1.32 6.63
CA ALA A 100 -4.65 2.46 7.01
C ALA A 100 -5.04 3.74 6.26
N ALA A 101 -5.34 3.62 4.97
CA ALA A 101 -5.80 4.74 4.16
C ALA A 101 -7.16 5.26 4.65
N GLU A 102 -8.10 4.37 4.96
CA GLU A 102 -9.42 4.73 5.50
C GLU A 102 -9.31 5.44 6.86
N ARG A 103 -8.43 4.99 7.76
CA ARG A 103 -8.15 5.66 9.03
C ARG A 103 -7.60 7.06 8.84
N THR A 104 -6.72 7.23 7.86
CA THR A 104 -6.13 8.53 7.51
C THR A 104 -7.21 9.50 7.02
N VAL A 105 -8.10 9.05 6.14
CA VAL A 105 -9.23 9.84 5.64
C VAL A 105 -10.21 10.19 6.77
N ALA A 106 -10.55 9.24 7.65
CA ALA A 106 -11.44 9.47 8.77
C ALA A 106 -10.88 10.50 9.78
N SER A 107 -9.55 10.57 9.90
CA SER A 107 -8.85 11.48 10.83
C SER A 107 -8.57 12.85 10.23
N ALA A 108 -8.78 13.05 8.92
CA ALA A 108 -8.54 14.33 8.27
C ALA A 108 -9.54 15.40 8.79
N PRO A 109 -9.08 16.62 9.12
CA PRO A 109 -9.97 17.67 9.57
C PRO A 109 -11.02 17.97 8.51
N ARG A 110 -12.31 17.85 8.87
CA ARG A 110 -13.41 18.16 7.97
C ARG A 110 -13.31 19.65 7.57
N PRO A 111 -13.37 20.00 6.27
CA PRO A 111 -13.32 21.40 5.87
C PRO A 111 -14.48 22.18 6.52
N PRO A 112 -14.26 23.45 6.90
CA PRO A 112 -15.31 24.26 7.50
C PRO A 112 -16.49 24.37 6.52
N ARG A 113 -17.70 24.04 6.99
CA ARG A 113 -18.92 24.19 6.20
C ARG A 113 -19.04 25.66 5.76
N PRO A 114 -19.33 25.95 4.49
CA PRO A 114 -19.59 27.31 4.07
C PRO A 114 -20.75 27.85 4.89
N ARG A 115 -20.53 28.96 5.60
CA ARG A 115 -21.61 29.71 6.27
C ARG A 115 -22.59 30.12 5.18
N THR A 116 -23.75 29.48 5.15
CA THR A 116 -24.92 30.01 4.45
C THR A 116 -25.24 31.36 5.07
N ALA A 117 -24.88 32.43 4.36
CA ALA A 117 -25.42 33.75 4.65
C ALA A 117 -26.93 33.68 4.40
N GLN A 118 -27.69 33.72 5.49
CA GLN A 118 -29.14 33.84 5.43
C GLN A 118 -29.49 35.33 5.22
N PRO A 119 -30.40 35.67 4.29
CA PRO A 119 -30.80 37.05 4.00
C PRO A 119 -31.57 37.71 5.15
#